data_AF-A0A4V5TN66-F1
#
_entry.id   AF-A0A4V5TN66-F1
#
_cell.length_a   1.000
_cell.length_b   1.000
_cell.length_c   1.000
_cell.angle_alpha   90.00
_cell.angle_beta   90.00
_cell.angle_gamma   90.00
#
_symmetry.space_group_name_H-M   'P 1'
#
loop_
_entity.id
_entity.type
_entity.pdbx_description
1 polymer ?
#
loop_
_entity_poly.entity_id
_entity_poly.type
_entity_poly.pdbx_seq_one_letter_code
_entity_poly.pdbx_strand_id
1 'polypeptide(L)' 'EGPSPTYNIPLVVRISGKLNEESLQGAFYDVVEKHETLRTIFPNVLGSSYQKILDIENLNLEMIKT' A
#
# COMPACT_ATOMS: atom_id res chain seq x y z
N GLU A 1 10.11 15.17 -11.04
CA GLU A 1 9.49 14.00 -10.40
C GLU A 1 10.00 13.94 -8.97
N GLY A 2 9.16 14.31 -8.00
CA GLY A 2 9.53 14.48 -6.59
C GLY A 2 8.31 14.17 -5.71
N PRO A 3 8.30 14.52 -4.40
CA PRO A 3 7.26 14.12 -3.43
C PRO A 3 5.87 14.73 -3.68
N SER A 4 5.64 15.28 -4.87
CA SER A 4 4.35 15.81 -5.27
C SER A 4 3.32 14.68 -5.39
N PRO A 5 2.13 14.82 -4.79
CA PRO A 5 1.06 13.82 -4.88
C PRO A 5 0.35 13.83 -6.25
N THR A 6 0.95 14.41 -7.29
CA THR A 6 0.34 14.60 -8.62
C THR A 6 -0.20 13.31 -9.22
N TYR A 7 0.43 12.17 -8.91
CA TYR A 7 0.05 10.85 -9.42
C TYR A 7 -0.69 9.99 -8.38
N ASN A 8 -1.11 10.55 -7.26
CA ASN A 8 -1.90 9.83 -6.26
C ASN A 8 -3.37 9.80 -6.68
N ILE A 9 -4.03 8.67 -6.46
CA ILE A 9 -5.48 8.51 -6.67
C ILE A 9 -6.12 8.35 -5.28
N PRO A 10 -6.45 9.44 -4.57
CA PRO A 10 -7.07 9.35 -3.25
C PRO A 10 -8.53 8.87 -3.36
N LEU A 11 -8.93 8.00 -2.43
CA LEU A 11 -10.30 7.53 -2.27
C LEU A 11 -10.76 7.72 -0.83
N VAL A 12 -11.98 8.23 -0.65
CA VAL A 12 -12.63 8.35 0.66
C VAL A 12 -13.94 7.58 0.62
N VAL A 13 -14.16 6.72 1.61
CA VAL A 13 -15.37 5.89 1.73
C VAL A 13 -16.03 6.17 3.08
N ARG A 14 -17.36 6.35 3.07
CA ARG A 14 -18.15 6.47 4.30
C ARG A 14 -18.72 5.11 4.67
N ILE A 15 -18.28 4.57 5.81
CA ILE A 15 -18.84 3.35 6.40
C ILE A 15 -19.90 3.75 7.41
N SER A 16 -21.07 3.12 7.36
CA SER A 16 -22.17 3.36 8.31
C SER A 16 -22.39 2.13 9.19
N GLY A 17 -22.65 2.35 10.48
CA GLY A 17 -22.82 1.28 11.46
C GLY A 17 -21.54 1.02 12.28
N LYS A 18 -21.49 -0.13 12.95
CA LYS A 18 -20.33 -0.53 13.75
C LYS A 18 -19.21 -1.00 12.83
N LEU A 19 -18.07 -0.32 12.87
CA LEU A 19 -16.85 -0.75 12.20
C LEU A 19 -16.05 -1.68 13.11
N ASN A 20 -15.66 -2.85 12.60
CA ASN A 20 -14.61 -3.66 13.20
C ASN A 20 -13.28 -3.28 12.53
N GLU A 21 -12.46 -2.49 13.22
CA GLU A 21 -11.20 -1.98 12.69
C GLU A 21 -10.16 -3.08 12.48
N GLU A 22 -10.12 -4.09 13.37
CA GLU A 22 -9.19 -5.21 13.24
C GLU A 22 -9.48 -6.04 11.99
N SER A 23 -10.77 -6.32 11.74
CA SER A 23 -11.17 -6.99 10.50
C SER A 23 -10.89 -6.15 9.25
N LEU A 24 -11.09 -4.83 9.33
CA LEU A 24 -10.75 -3.94 8.22
C LEU A 24 -9.24 -3.92 7.96
N GLN A 25 -8.43 -3.90 9.01
CA GLN A 25 -6.98 -3.98 8.91
C GLN A 25 -6.56 -5.28 8.23
N GLY A 26 -7.08 -6.43 8.69
CA GLY A 26 -6.83 -7.73 8.08
C GLY A 26 -7.20 -7.77 6.60
N ALA A 27 -8.36 -7.22 6.23
CA ALA A 27 -8.79 -7.15 4.83
C ALA A 27 -7.82 -6.33 3.95
N PHE A 28 -7.23 -5.25 4.48
CA PHE A 28 -6.18 -4.52 3.74
C PHE A 28 -4.91 -5.35 3.58
N TYR A 29 -4.48 -6.10 4.61
CA TYR A 29 -3.36 -7.02 4.50
C TYR A 29 -3.61 -8.09 3.42
N ASP A 30 -4.80 -8.71 3.40
CA ASP A 30 -5.16 -9.73 2.41
C ASP A 30 -5.08 -9.19 0.98
N VAL A 31 -5.53 -7.95 0.76
CA VAL A 31 -5.44 -7.28 -0.54
C VAL A 31 -3.97 -7.05 -0.92
N VAL A 32 -3.14 -6.53 -0.02
CA VAL A 32 -1.73 -6.26 -0.31
C VAL A 32 -0.94 -7.56 -0.55
N GLU A 33 -1.20 -8.61 0.23
CA GLU A 33 -0.57 -9.92 0.05
C GLU A 33 -0.89 -10.49 -1.34
N LYS A 34 -2.18 -10.46 -1.72
CA LYS A 34 -2.68 -11.00 -2.99
C LYS A 34 -2.17 -10.26 -4.23
N HIS A 35 -1.88 -8.96 -4.13
CA HIS A 35 -1.55 -8.12 -5.29
C HIS A 35 -0.08 -7.69 -5.32
N GLU A 36 0.71 -8.30 -6.20
CA GLU A 36 2.15 -7.99 -6.38
C GLU A 36 2.43 -6.51 -6.69
N THR A 37 1.55 -5.85 -7.47
CA THR A 37 1.69 -4.43 -7.81
C THR A 37 1.74 -3.54 -6.57
N LEU A 38 0.97 -3.88 -5.52
CA LEU A 38 0.96 -3.11 -4.26
C LEU A 38 2.22 -3.32 -3.42
N ARG A 39 3.02 -4.34 -3.75
CA ARG A 39 4.28 -4.71 -3.08
C ARG A 39 5.50 -4.41 -3.95
N THR A 40 5.32 -3.73 -5.09
CA THR A 40 6.39 -3.45 -6.04
C THR A 40 7.08 -2.12 -5.71
N ILE A 41 8.40 -2.17 -5.55
CA ILE A 41 9.27 -1.00 -5.47
C ILE A 41 10.13 -0.87 -6.74
N PHE A 42 10.66 0.32 -6.98
CA PHE A 42 11.47 0.65 -8.16
C PHE A 42 12.88 1.12 -7.75
N PRO A 43 13.73 0.21 -7.24
CA PRO A 43 15.11 0.56 -6.90
C PRO A 43 15.88 0.98 -8.16
N ASN A 44 16.80 1.93 -7.98
CA ASN A 44 17.79 2.28 -8.99
C ASN A 44 19.14 1.71 -8.58
N VAL A 45 19.74 0.87 -9.42
CA VAL A 45 21.08 0.32 -9.21
C VAL A 45 21.93 0.63 -10.43
N LEU A 46 23.01 1.37 -10.22
CA LEU A 46 23.97 1.75 -11.27
C LEU A 46 23.32 2.44 -12.48
N GLY A 47 22.28 3.25 -12.26
CA GLY A 47 21.58 3.99 -13.30
C GLY A 47 20.44 3.22 -13.99
N SER A 48 20.26 1.94 -13.68
CA SER A 48 19.15 1.13 -14.20
C SER A 48 18.06 0.95 -13.13
N SER A 49 16.84 1.37 -13.45
CA SER A 49 15.67 1.10 -12.63
C SER A 49 15.02 -0.22 -13.04
N TYR A 50 14.61 -1.02 -12.06
CA TYR A 50 13.89 -2.27 -12.28
C TYR A 50 12.76 -2.42 -11.26
N GLN A 51 11.84 -3.34 -11.52
CA GLN A 51 10.76 -3.67 -10.58
C GLN A 51 11.23 -4.77 -9.63
N LYS A 52 11.07 -4.53 -8.33
CA LYS A 52 11.29 -5.54 -7.30
C LYS A 52 10.01 -5.70 -6.49
N ILE A 53 9.48 -6.91 -6.49
CA ILE A 53 8.35 -7.30 -5.65
C ILE A 53 8.91 -7.64 -4.26
N LEU A 54 8.34 -7.07 -3.21
CA LEU A 54 8.69 -7.36 -1.82
C LEU A 54 7.75 -8.43 -1.26
N ASP A 55 8.28 -9.36 -0.47
CA ASP A 55 7.44 -10.25 0.33
C ASP A 55 6.65 -9.46 1.38
N ILE A 56 5.50 -10.00 1.78
CA ILE A 56 4.58 -9.30 2.70
C ILE A 56 5.24 -9.01 4.06
N GLU A 57 6.16 -9.87 4.52
CA GLU A 57 6.86 -9.65 5.80
C GLU A 57 7.85 -8.48 5.75
N ASN A 58 8.23 -8.04 4.55
CA ASN A 58 9.16 -6.94 4.34
C ASN A 58 8.45 -5.59 4.13
N LEU A 59 7.12 -5.54 4.24
CA LEU A 59 6.33 -4.32 4.11
C LEU A 59 5.98 -3.74 5.48
N ASN A 60 6.15 -2.43 5.62
CA ASN A 60 5.59 -1.70 6.75
C ASN A 60 4.22 -1.12 6.37
N LEU A 61 3.16 -1.86 6.66
CA LEU A 61 1.78 -1.40 6.50
C LEU A 61 1.26 -0.89 7.84
N GLU A 62 0.95 0.40 7.91
CA GLU A 62 0.39 1.02 9.11
C GLU A 62 -0.98 1.63 8.79
N MET A 63 -1.98 1.32 9.61
CA MET A 63 -3.27 1.99 9.53
C MET A 63 -3.18 3.33 10.25
N ILE A 64 -3.23 4.41 9.48
CA ILE A 64 -3.20 5.78 10.02
C ILE A 64 -4.63 6.22 10.31
N LYS A 65 -4.88 6.59 11.56
CA LYS A 65 -6.16 7.19 11.99
C LYS A 65 -6.02 8.71 11.96
N THR A 66 -6.97 9.38 11.30
CA THR A 66 -7.04 10.84 11.19
C THR A 66 -8.04 11.43 12.16
#